data_AF-A0A964QMQ4-F1
#
_entry.id   AF-A0A964QMQ4-F1
#
_cell.length_a   1.000
_cell.length_b   1.000
_cell.length_c   1.000
_cell.angle_alpha   90.00
_cell.angle_beta   90.00
_cell.angle_gamma   90.00
#
_symmetry.space_group_name_H-M   'P 1'
#
loop_
_entity.id
_entity.type
_entity.pdbx_description
1 polymer ?
#
loop_
_entity_poly.entity_id
_entity_poly.type
_entity_poly.pdbx_seq_one_letter_code
_entity_poly.pdbx_strand_id
1 'polypeptide(L)'
;MRPCERMTMLASGAGHSPDASPPVKPAADTGMASNPLSVPSAQSSIARHSSHELWGMVTRKERWGLSRRGWLWTASLVLVSLVLVLFTVYPFLAVTHRVDTDILVVEGWIHKYAIRAGAEEFTSGSYQRVYATGGPVVGNGGYVNDYQTSASVGAELLQRAGIPSESLQMVPSHEMGRDRTYSSAIALRDWFRDNKVPVRNFNIVTEDAHARRTRLLFQKAFGDGVVIGIISVPSSDYDARHWWRYSDGVREVVGETIAYIYARVFFWP
;
A
#
# COMPACT_ATOMS: atom_id res chain seq x y z
N MET A 1 13.45 -6.08 51.31
CA MET A 1 12.72 -6.26 52.59
C MET A 1 12.58 -4.89 53.24
N ARG A 2 11.35 -4.54 53.66
CA ARG A 2 10.99 -3.26 54.33
C ARG A 2 11.61 -3.17 55.74
N PRO A 3 11.55 -2.02 56.44
CA PRO A 3 10.34 -1.65 57.24
C PRO A 3 9.90 -0.18 57.03
N CYS A 4 8.60 0.18 57.07
CA CYS A 4 7.72 0.44 58.24
C CYS A 4 8.22 1.64 59.10
N GLU A 5 7.42 2.64 59.53
CA GLU A 5 6.03 2.63 60.02
C GLU A 5 5.43 4.04 60.27
N ARG A 6 4.08 4.12 60.26
CA ARG A 6 3.08 4.94 61.03
C ARG A 6 3.14 6.50 61.09
N MET A 7 2.07 7.24 60.73
CA MET A 7 0.70 7.42 61.32
C MET A 7 0.76 8.32 62.59
N THR A 8 0.04 9.44 62.78
CA THR A 8 -1.42 9.65 62.79
C THR A 8 -1.79 11.14 63.15
N MET A 9 -3.03 11.56 62.83
CA MET A 9 -3.92 12.54 63.53
C MET A 9 -3.67 14.06 63.38
N LEU A 10 -4.65 14.98 63.44
CA LEU A 10 -6.10 15.07 63.17
C LEU A 10 -6.54 16.49 63.67
N ALA A 11 -7.59 17.07 63.06
CA ALA A 11 -8.48 18.12 63.61
C ALA A 11 -7.89 19.55 63.80
N SER A 12 -8.63 20.67 63.82
CA SER A 12 -10.00 21.10 63.48
C SER A 12 -10.04 22.61 63.86
N GLY A 13 -10.91 23.41 63.23
CA GLY A 13 -11.61 24.48 63.98
C GLY A 13 -11.23 25.94 63.71
N ALA A 14 -12.05 26.56 62.87
CA ALA A 14 -12.58 27.94 62.83
C ALA A 14 -12.19 29.00 63.89
N GLY A 15 -12.19 30.27 63.46
CA GLY A 15 -12.64 31.37 64.32
C GLY A 15 -12.17 32.79 64.00
N HIS A 16 -13.08 33.56 63.38
CA HIS A 16 -13.47 34.94 63.73
C HIS A 16 -12.56 36.17 63.50
N SER A 17 -13.14 37.15 62.78
CA SER A 17 -12.83 38.58 62.73
C SER A 17 -13.10 39.30 64.06
N PRO A 18 -12.55 40.53 64.25
CA PRO A 18 -13.38 41.76 64.20
C PRO A 18 -12.64 42.91 63.45
N ASP A 19 -13.30 43.80 62.69
CA ASP A 19 -14.18 44.93 63.05
C ASP A 19 -13.42 46.20 63.51
N ALA A 20 -13.58 47.32 62.79
CA ALA A 20 -13.54 48.72 63.29
C ALA A 20 -13.71 49.75 62.15
N SER A 21 -14.59 50.71 62.40
CA SER A 21 -15.15 51.75 61.51
C SER A 21 -14.40 53.12 61.61
N PRO A 22 -15.05 54.30 61.46
CA PRO A 22 -15.32 55.17 60.28
C PRO A 22 -14.63 56.57 60.48
N PRO A 23 -15.12 57.81 60.15
CA PRO A 23 -16.30 58.33 59.39
C PRO A 23 -16.01 59.53 58.44
N VAL A 24 -17.05 60.13 57.82
CA VAL A 24 -17.42 61.57 57.91
C VAL A 24 -18.55 61.94 56.89
N LYS A 25 -19.56 62.63 57.43
CA LYS A 25 -20.79 63.26 56.85
C LYS A 25 -20.50 64.76 56.51
N PRO A 26 -21.49 65.65 56.19
CA PRO A 26 -22.65 65.60 55.30
C PRO A 26 -22.78 66.89 54.43
N ALA A 27 -23.74 66.94 53.51
CA ALA A 27 -24.54 68.16 53.28
C ALA A 27 -25.85 67.80 52.57
N ALA A 28 -26.94 68.15 53.22
CA ALA A 28 -28.30 68.06 52.72
C ALA A 28 -28.59 69.26 51.82
N ASP A 29 -29.44 69.08 50.80
CA ASP A 29 -30.42 70.11 50.51
C ASP A 29 -31.75 69.50 50.07
N THR A 30 -32.79 70.14 50.55
CA THR A 30 -34.17 69.69 50.66
C THR A 30 -35.04 70.12 49.48
N GLY A 31 -35.92 69.23 49.01
CA GLY A 31 -36.98 69.57 48.06
C GLY A 31 -38.02 68.45 47.95
N MET A 32 -39.12 68.58 48.71
CA MET A 32 -40.43 67.91 48.55
C MET A 32 -40.93 68.00 47.10
N ALA A 33 -41.83 67.18 46.56
CA ALA A 33 -42.47 65.91 46.89
C ALA A 33 -43.32 65.55 45.66
N SER A 34 -43.27 64.30 45.19
CA SER A 34 -44.42 63.56 44.62
C SER A 34 -43.95 62.20 44.10
N ASN A 35 -44.63 61.14 44.53
CA ASN A 35 -44.53 59.76 44.06
C ASN A 35 -45.96 59.36 43.61
N PRO A 36 -46.24 58.25 42.90
CA PRO A 36 -45.34 57.11 42.61
C PRO A 36 -45.52 56.50 41.19
N LEU A 37 -44.86 55.33 41.00
CA LEU A 37 -45.16 54.21 40.07
C LEU A 37 -44.10 53.93 39.00
N SER A 38 -43.09 53.20 39.49
CA SER A 38 -42.41 52.07 38.87
C SER A 38 -43.04 51.44 37.61
N VAL A 39 -42.27 51.46 36.51
CA VAL A 39 -42.16 50.34 35.55
C VAL A 39 -40.72 50.30 35.01
N PRO A 40 -39.94 49.21 35.18
CA PRO A 40 -38.62 49.08 34.59
C PRO A 40 -38.67 48.61 33.14
N SER A 41 -37.74 49.12 32.36
CA SER A 41 -37.39 48.74 30.99
C SER A 41 -37.11 47.24 30.84
N ALA A 42 -37.96 46.52 30.11
CA ALA A 42 -37.68 45.16 29.65
C ALA A 42 -36.88 45.22 28.35
N GLN A 43 -35.55 45.12 28.46
CA GLN A 43 -34.73 44.63 27.36
C GLN A 43 -35.05 43.15 27.17
N SER A 44 -35.79 42.79 26.12
CA SER A 44 -35.98 41.39 25.74
C SER A 44 -34.68 40.88 25.12
N SER A 45 -33.84 40.26 25.96
CA SER A 45 -32.85 39.32 25.46
C SER A 45 -33.60 38.14 24.83
N ILE A 46 -33.45 37.96 23.52
CA ILE A 46 -33.86 36.72 22.87
C ILE A 46 -32.88 35.64 23.35
N ALA A 47 -33.20 35.05 24.50
CA ALA A 47 -32.55 33.84 24.99
C ALA A 47 -32.89 32.71 24.00
N ARG A 48 -31.89 32.27 23.23
CA ARG A 48 -31.99 31.02 22.48
C ARG A 48 -32.16 29.89 23.49
N HIS A 49 -33.38 29.39 23.64
CA HIS A 49 -33.68 28.20 24.41
C HIS A 49 -32.94 27.00 23.80
N SER A 50 -31.82 26.58 24.41
CA SER A 50 -31.26 25.25 24.22
C SER A 50 -32.03 24.29 25.13
N SER A 51 -32.94 23.51 24.56
CA SER A 51 -33.65 22.45 25.28
C SER A 51 -32.67 21.35 25.68
N HIS A 52 -32.19 21.38 26.93
CA HIS A 52 -31.51 20.25 27.56
C HIS A 52 -32.55 19.31 28.17
N GLU A 53 -32.99 18.32 27.38
CA GLU A 53 -33.77 17.20 27.89
C GLU A 53 -32.83 16.22 28.63
N LEU A 54 -33.24 15.73 29.81
CA LEU A 54 -32.53 14.76 30.68
C LEU A 54 -31.20 15.23 31.31
N TRP A 55 -31.23 16.19 32.25
CA TRP A 55 -30.13 16.50 33.20
C TRP A 55 -28.71 16.57 32.59
N GLY A 56 -28.57 17.00 31.33
CA GLY A 56 -27.28 17.12 30.66
C GLY A 56 -26.61 15.79 30.29
N MET A 57 -27.28 14.64 30.42
CA MET A 57 -26.74 13.33 30.04
C MET A 57 -26.85 13.04 28.53
N VAL A 58 -27.77 13.73 27.83
CA VAL A 58 -27.92 13.61 26.38
C VAL A 58 -27.90 15.00 25.76
N THR A 59 -26.98 15.22 24.82
CA THR A 59 -26.95 16.44 24.00
C THR A 59 -27.33 16.08 22.56
N ARG A 60 -28.37 16.72 22.02
CA ARG A 60 -28.75 16.57 20.62
C ARG A 60 -27.76 17.34 19.76
N LYS A 61 -26.82 16.63 19.11
CA LYS A 61 -25.98 17.19 18.04
C LYS A 61 -26.66 16.95 16.70
N GLU A 62 -27.09 18.01 16.01
CA GLU A 62 -27.50 17.91 14.60
C GLU A 62 -26.25 17.57 13.76
N ARG A 63 -26.23 16.39 13.16
CA ARG A 63 -25.16 15.97 12.25
C ARG A 63 -25.75 15.87 10.86
N TRP A 64 -25.06 16.44 9.88
CA TRP A 64 -25.37 16.20 8.48
C TRP A 64 -25.13 14.72 8.17
N GLY A 65 -26.19 14.02 7.78
CA GLY A 65 -26.15 12.63 7.32
C GLY A 65 -26.44 12.56 5.83
N LEU A 66 -26.00 11.49 5.18
CA LEU A 66 -26.41 11.19 3.81
C LEU A 66 -27.93 10.98 3.79
N SER A 67 -28.63 11.73 2.95
CA SER A 67 -30.04 11.46 2.63
C SER A 67 -30.16 10.08 1.95
N ARG A 68 -31.38 9.54 1.82
CA ARG A 68 -31.59 8.32 1.01
C ARG A 68 -31.02 8.46 -0.41
N ARG A 69 -31.16 9.65 -1.02
CA ARG A 69 -30.56 9.97 -2.32
C ARG A 69 -29.04 10.01 -2.24
N GLY A 70 -28.48 10.59 -1.17
CA GLY A 70 -27.04 10.58 -0.92
C GLY A 70 -26.47 9.16 -0.81
N TRP A 71 -27.12 8.28 -0.06
CA TRP A 71 -26.75 6.87 0.04
C TRP A 71 -26.84 6.14 -1.31
N LEU A 72 -27.89 6.40 -2.10
CA LEU A 72 -28.01 5.84 -3.45
C LEU A 72 -26.88 6.31 -4.37
N TRP A 73 -26.51 7.59 -4.33
CA TRP A 73 -25.37 8.11 -5.09
C TRP A 73 -24.05 7.49 -4.65
N THR A 74 -23.81 7.40 -3.34
CA THR A 74 -22.60 6.75 -2.79
C THR A 74 -22.53 5.29 -3.22
N ALA A 75 -23.63 4.53 -3.08
CA ALA A 75 -23.68 3.13 -3.49
C ALA A 75 -23.45 2.96 -4.99
N SER A 76 -24.03 3.84 -5.82
CA SER A 76 -23.84 3.85 -7.26
C SER A 76 -22.38 4.15 -7.64
N LEU A 77 -21.76 5.13 -6.98
CA LEU A 77 -20.36 5.48 -7.19
C LEU A 77 -19.42 4.33 -6.82
N VAL A 78 -19.68 3.67 -5.68
CA VAL A 78 -18.92 2.49 -5.25
C VAL A 78 -19.09 1.36 -6.27
N LEU A 79 -20.32 1.09 -6.72
CA LEU A 79 -20.58 0.04 -7.71
C LEU A 79 -19.85 0.32 -9.03
N VAL A 80 -19.95 1.55 -9.56
CA VAL A 80 -19.24 1.95 -10.79
C VAL A 80 -17.73 1.80 -10.61
N SER A 81 -17.19 2.20 -9.46
CA SER A 81 -15.76 2.07 -9.17
C SER A 81 -15.31 0.61 -9.13
N LEU A 82 -16.09 -0.26 -8.48
CA LEU A 82 -15.81 -1.70 -8.42
C LEU A 82 -15.85 -2.34 -9.81
N VAL A 83 -16.84 -1.98 -10.63
CA VAL A 83 -16.96 -2.45 -12.01
C VAL A 83 -15.76 -1.99 -12.84
N LEU A 84 -15.36 -0.72 -12.74
CA LEU A 84 -14.17 -0.22 -13.42
C LEU A 84 -12.92 -1.00 -13.01
N VAL A 85 -12.68 -1.14 -11.70
CA VAL A 85 -11.54 -1.91 -11.17
C VAL A 85 -11.53 -3.34 -11.72
N LEU A 86 -12.68 -4.03 -11.70
CA LEU A 86 -12.81 -5.41 -12.20
C LEU A 86 -12.31 -5.55 -13.65
N PHE A 87 -12.62 -4.57 -14.51
CA PHE A 87 -12.24 -4.61 -15.93
C PHE A 87 -10.86 -4.01 -16.23
N THR A 88 -10.36 -3.09 -15.40
CA THR A 88 -9.07 -2.41 -15.66
C THR A 88 -7.88 -3.00 -14.93
N VAL A 89 -8.09 -3.70 -13.81
CA VAL A 89 -6.99 -4.18 -12.96
C VAL A 89 -6.14 -5.23 -13.65
N TYR A 90 -6.76 -6.17 -14.37
CA TYR A 90 -6.05 -7.22 -15.09
C TYR A 90 -5.12 -6.66 -16.18
N PRO A 91 -5.62 -5.90 -17.19
CA PRO A 91 -4.74 -5.35 -18.23
C PRO A 91 -3.75 -4.33 -17.69
N PHE A 92 -4.04 -3.70 -16.55
CA PHE A 92 -3.04 -2.91 -15.84
C PHE A 92 -1.89 -3.81 -15.38
N LEU A 93 -2.16 -4.87 -14.61
CA LEU A 93 -1.13 -5.76 -14.05
C LEU A 93 -0.39 -6.60 -15.09
N ALA A 94 -1.12 -7.26 -15.99
CA ALA A 94 -0.62 -8.13 -17.05
C ALA A 94 -0.13 -7.32 -18.27
N VAL A 95 0.76 -6.36 -18.02
CA VAL A 95 1.26 -5.43 -19.04
C VAL A 95 2.36 -6.08 -19.88
N THR A 96 2.29 -5.89 -21.19
CA THR A 96 3.37 -6.20 -22.13
C THR A 96 3.85 -4.92 -22.79
N HIS A 97 5.15 -4.64 -22.66
CA HIS A 97 5.83 -3.52 -23.27
C HIS A 97 7.25 -3.96 -23.66
N ARG A 98 7.42 -4.32 -24.93
CA ARG A 98 8.72 -4.72 -25.50
C ARG A 98 9.60 -3.50 -25.76
N VAL A 99 10.89 -3.66 -25.58
CA VAL A 99 11.91 -2.69 -26.00
C VAL A 99 12.82 -3.34 -27.05
N ASP A 100 13.35 -2.54 -27.96
CA ASP A 100 14.31 -3.01 -28.97
C ASP A 100 15.66 -3.34 -28.30
N THR A 101 16.02 -4.62 -28.31
CA THR A 101 17.14 -5.18 -27.55
C THR A 101 17.53 -6.55 -28.11
N ASP A 102 18.74 -6.98 -27.77
CA ASP A 102 19.28 -8.31 -28.05
C ASP A 102 19.32 -9.22 -26.80
N ILE A 103 18.90 -8.71 -25.63
CA ILE A 103 18.90 -9.43 -24.36
C ILE A 103 17.47 -9.79 -23.93
N LEU A 104 17.22 -11.08 -23.76
CA LEU A 104 16.02 -11.62 -23.14
C LEU A 104 16.33 -12.13 -21.73
N VAL A 105 15.48 -11.83 -20.78
CA VAL A 105 15.53 -12.38 -19.42
C VAL A 105 14.27 -13.19 -19.21
N VAL A 106 14.38 -14.38 -18.67
CA VAL A 106 13.23 -15.26 -18.38
C VAL A 106 13.25 -15.58 -16.89
N GLU A 107 12.14 -15.29 -16.20
CA GLU A 107 11.98 -15.71 -14.81
C GLU A 107 11.82 -17.23 -14.74
N GLY A 108 12.73 -17.93 -14.07
CA GLY A 108 12.78 -19.39 -14.10
C GLY A 108 11.78 -20.10 -13.19
N TRP A 109 10.99 -19.36 -12.41
CA TRP A 109 9.92 -19.93 -11.58
C TRP A 109 8.60 -20.10 -12.35
N ILE A 110 8.48 -19.46 -13.52
CA ILE A 110 7.26 -19.50 -14.32
C ILE A 110 7.01 -20.90 -14.89
N HIS A 111 5.75 -21.18 -15.21
CA HIS A 111 5.31 -22.47 -15.72
C HIS A 111 5.86 -22.75 -17.13
N LYS A 112 5.84 -24.04 -17.48
CA LYS A 112 6.38 -24.54 -18.75
C LYS A 112 5.78 -23.87 -20.00
N TYR A 113 4.52 -23.47 -19.96
CA TYR A 113 3.89 -22.79 -21.10
C TYR A 113 4.52 -21.41 -21.34
N ALA A 114 4.83 -20.67 -20.27
CA ALA A 114 5.45 -19.37 -20.37
C ALA A 114 6.95 -19.46 -20.69
N ILE A 115 7.64 -20.48 -20.19
CA ILE A 115 9.00 -20.78 -20.65
C ILE A 115 9.01 -21.05 -22.17
N ARG A 116 8.06 -21.85 -22.68
CA ARG A 116 7.95 -22.11 -24.12
C ARG A 116 7.65 -20.83 -24.90
N ALA A 117 6.73 -19.99 -24.42
CA ALA A 117 6.47 -18.69 -25.02
C ALA A 117 7.71 -17.79 -25.00
N GLY A 118 8.53 -17.84 -23.95
CA GLY A 118 9.82 -17.15 -23.88
C GLY A 118 10.84 -17.67 -24.90
N ALA A 119 10.87 -18.98 -25.16
CA ALA A 119 11.70 -19.56 -26.20
C ALA A 119 11.24 -19.20 -27.62
N GLU A 120 9.91 -19.15 -27.84
CA GLU A 120 9.31 -18.67 -29.08
C GLU A 120 9.61 -17.18 -29.31
N GLU A 121 9.51 -16.35 -28.28
CA GLU A 121 9.89 -14.93 -28.31
C GLU A 121 11.39 -14.76 -28.64
N PHE A 122 12.26 -15.55 -28.02
CA PHE A 122 13.70 -15.55 -28.35
C PHE A 122 13.96 -15.86 -29.82
N THR A 123 13.33 -16.92 -30.33
CA THR A 123 13.56 -17.44 -31.69
C THR A 123 12.97 -16.53 -32.78
N SER A 124 11.85 -15.87 -32.49
CA SER A 124 11.17 -14.98 -33.43
C SER A 124 11.64 -13.51 -33.36
N GLY A 125 12.27 -13.13 -32.25
CA GLY A 125 12.79 -11.77 -32.02
C GLY A 125 14.24 -11.57 -32.46
N SER A 126 14.78 -10.40 -32.12
CA SER A 126 16.16 -9.98 -32.40
C SER A 126 17.16 -10.37 -31.31
N TYR A 127 16.79 -11.31 -30.43
CA TYR A 127 17.58 -11.66 -29.26
C TYR A 127 18.79 -12.52 -29.62
N GLN A 128 19.92 -12.26 -28.96
CA GLN A 128 21.16 -13.03 -29.09
C GLN A 128 21.52 -13.77 -27.81
N ARG A 129 21.10 -13.25 -26.65
CA ARG A 129 21.35 -13.83 -25.34
C ARG A 129 20.05 -13.97 -24.56
N VAL A 130 19.91 -15.08 -23.85
CA VAL A 130 18.85 -15.28 -22.88
C VAL A 130 19.43 -15.59 -21.50
N TYR A 131 18.87 -14.94 -20.48
CA TYR A 131 19.26 -15.08 -19.09
C TYR A 131 18.12 -15.68 -18.29
N ALA A 132 18.31 -16.89 -17.74
CA ALA A 132 17.35 -17.48 -16.82
C ALA A 132 17.65 -17.02 -15.39
N THR A 133 16.68 -16.40 -14.73
CA THR A 133 16.87 -15.81 -13.39
C THR A 133 15.98 -16.47 -12.34
N GLY A 134 16.35 -16.37 -11.07
CA GLY A 134 15.53 -16.89 -9.98
C GLY A 134 16.33 -17.28 -8.74
N GLY A 135 15.71 -17.17 -7.58
CA GLY A 135 16.28 -17.56 -6.30
C GLY A 135 16.12 -19.04 -5.97
N PRO A 136 16.39 -19.44 -4.72
CA PRO A 136 16.22 -20.82 -4.27
C PRO A 136 14.78 -21.32 -4.45
N VAL A 137 14.64 -22.58 -4.84
CA VAL A 137 13.32 -23.20 -5.01
C VAL A 137 12.59 -23.26 -3.66
N VAL A 138 11.32 -22.89 -3.65
CA VAL A 138 10.48 -22.89 -2.45
C VAL A 138 10.42 -24.30 -1.85
N GLY A 139 10.61 -24.39 -0.53
CA GLY A 139 10.56 -25.66 0.21
C GLY A 139 11.93 -26.23 0.57
N ASN A 140 13.03 -25.73 -0.02
CA ASN A 140 14.38 -26.21 0.27
C ASN A 140 15.05 -25.56 1.50
N GLY A 141 14.35 -24.68 2.23
CA GLY A 141 14.89 -24.01 3.41
C GLY A 141 15.91 -22.89 3.13
N GLY A 142 16.17 -22.57 1.86
CA GLY A 142 17.08 -21.50 1.45
C GLY A 142 17.95 -21.90 0.27
N TYR A 143 19.02 -21.14 0.02
CA TYR A 143 20.01 -21.48 -1.00
C TYR A 143 20.85 -22.69 -0.55
N VAL A 144 21.02 -23.65 -1.45
CA VAL A 144 21.84 -24.86 -1.23
C VAL A 144 22.96 -24.91 -2.27
N ASN A 145 22.60 -24.82 -3.54
CA ASN A 145 23.52 -24.68 -4.67
C ASN A 145 22.77 -24.09 -5.88
N ASP A 146 23.52 -23.67 -6.91
CA ASP A 146 22.98 -23.05 -8.12
C ASP A 146 21.95 -23.91 -8.86
N TYR A 147 22.07 -25.24 -8.79
CA TYR A 147 21.16 -26.19 -9.44
C TYR A 147 19.83 -26.39 -8.70
N GLN A 148 19.71 -25.86 -7.48
CA GLN A 148 18.48 -25.86 -6.68
C GLN A 148 17.82 -24.48 -6.64
N THR A 149 17.89 -23.75 -7.75
CA THR A 149 17.28 -22.42 -7.92
C THR A 149 16.25 -22.44 -9.04
N SER A 150 15.32 -21.50 -9.01
CA SER A 150 14.42 -21.29 -10.14
C SER A 150 15.19 -20.93 -11.42
N ALA A 151 16.36 -20.28 -11.31
CA ALA A 151 17.21 -20.01 -12.47
C ALA A 151 17.64 -21.30 -13.19
N SER A 152 18.04 -22.35 -12.45
CA SER A 152 18.43 -23.63 -13.05
C SER A 152 17.24 -24.35 -13.70
N VAL A 153 16.08 -24.34 -13.04
CA VAL A 153 14.84 -24.92 -13.58
C VAL A 153 14.45 -24.23 -14.88
N GLY A 154 14.46 -22.89 -14.89
CA GLY A 154 14.17 -22.11 -16.09
C GLY A 154 15.16 -22.36 -17.22
N ALA A 155 16.46 -22.39 -16.91
CA ALA A 155 17.50 -22.67 -17.89
C ALA A 155 17.33 -24.06 -18.52
N GLU A 156 17.09 -25.09 -17.71
CA GLU A 156 16.87 -26.45 -18.20
C GLU A 156 15.63 -26.53 -19.11
N LEU A 157 14.54 -25.87 -18.72
CA LEU A 157 13.31 -25.84 -19.52
C LEU A 157 13.50 -25.06 -20.84
N LEU A 158 14.27 -23.97 -20.84
CA LEU A 158 14.62 -23.23 -22.05
C LEU A 158 15.47 -24.07 -23.00
N GLN A 159 16.47 -24.80 -22.50
CA GLN A 159 17.27 -25.72 -23.32
C GLN A 159 16.39 -26.80 -23.94
N ARG A 160 15.49 -27.41 -23.14
CA ARG A 160 14.52 -28.40 -23.64
C ARG A 160 13.54 -27.82 -24.66
N ALA A 161 13.27 -26.51 -24.60
CA ALA A 161 12.46 -25.78 -25.57
C ALA A 161 13.22 -25.38 -26.85
N GLY A 162 14.51 -25.75 -26.97
CA GLY A 162 15.30 -25.55 -28.19
C GLY A 162 16.25 -24.35 -28.15
N ILE A 163 16.40 -23.68 -27.00
CA ILE A 163 17.39 -22.60 -26.86
C ILE A 163 18.81 -23.18 -26.86
N PRO A 164 19.70 -22.72 -27.75
CA PRO A 164 21.08 -23.17 -27.78
C PRO A 164 21.85 -22.79 -26.51
N SER A 165 22.61 -23.74 -25.94
CA SER A 165 23.35 -23.55 -24.69
C SER A 165 24.34 -22.39 -24.74
N GLU A 166 24.89 -22.06 -25.90
CA GLU A 166 25.79 -20.92 -26.12
C GLU A 166 25.10 -19.56 -25.99
N SER A 167 23.78 -19.51 -26.19
CA SER A 167 22.98 -18.29 -26.08
C SER A 167 22.36 -18.13 -24.68
N LEU A 168 22.32 -19.20 -23.88
CA LEU A 168 21.66 -19.26 -22.59
C LEU A 168 22.65 -19.16 -21.43
N GLN A 169 22.37 -18.23 -20.53
CA GLN A 169 23.08 -18.09 -19.26
C GLN A 169 22.13 -18.22 -18.08
N MET A 170 22.45 -19.14 -17.16
CA MET A 170 21.77 -19.23 -15.87
C MET A 170 22.35 -18.18 -14.91
N VAL A 171 21.49 -17.42 -14.23
CA VAL A 171 21.88 -16.39 -13.24
C VAL A 171 21.07 -16.58 -11.96
N PRO A 172 21.53 -17.42 -11.02
CA PRO A 172 20.84 -17.68 -9.77
C PRO A 172 20.98 -16.51 -8.80
N SER A 173 19.90 -16.22 -8.06
CA SER A 173 19.99 -15.42 -6.83
C SER A 173 20.30 -16.34 -5.65
N HIS A 174 21.34 -16.02 -4.90
CA HIS A 174 21.75 -16.76 -3.69
C HIS A 174 21.02 -16.30 -2.43
N GLU A 175 20.32 -15.17 -2.52
CA GLU A 175 19.66 -14.52 -1.40
C GLU A 175 18.19 -14.96 -1.29
N MET A 176 17.76 -15.25 -0.06
CA MET A 176 16.35 -15.27 0.34
C MET A 176 15.99 -13.89 0.90
N GLY A 177 16.10 -12.87 0.04
CA GLY A 177 15.85 -11.49 0.43
C GLY A 177 14.37 -11.23 0.76
N ARG A 178 14.09 -10.00 1.22
CA ARG A 178 12.72 -9.53 1.51
C ARG A 178 11.78 -9.67 0.30
N ASP A 179 12.32 -9.58 -0.91
CA ASP A 179 11.60 -9.81 -2.17
C ASP A 179 12.47 -10.62 -3.15
N ARG A 180 11.99 -11.82 -3.52
CA ARG A 180 12.72 -12.77 -4.37
C ARG A 180 12.90 -12.28 -5.81
N THR A 181 11.95 -11.52 -6.34
CA THR A 181 12.02 -10.93 -7.68
C THR A 181 13.09 -9.83 -7.69
N TYR A 182 13.11 -8.97 -6.67
CA TYR A 182 14.16 -7.96 -6.51
C TYR A 182 15.56 -8.59 -6.34
N SER A 183 15.71 -9.62 -5.50
CA SER A 183 16.98 -10.33 -5.35
C SER A 183 17.47 -10.95 -6.66
N SER A 184 16.56 -11.51 -7.47
CA SER A 184 16.89 -12.03 -8.81
C SER A 184 17.35 -10.92 -9.76
N ALA A 185 16.74 -9.74 -9.70
CA ALA A 185 17.17 -8.58 -10.48
C ALA A 185 18.56 -8.06 -10.07
N ILE A 186 18.86 -8.06 -8.76
CA ILE A 186 20.18 -7.69 -8.24
C ILE A 186 21.25 -8.69 -8.69
N ALA A 187 20.97 -9.99 -8.59
CA ALA A 187 21.88 -11.03 -9.07
C ALA A 187 22.18 -10.86 -10.57
N LEU A 188 21.17 -10.56 -11.39
CA LEU A 188 21.35 -10.29 -12.82
C LEU A 188 22.21 -9.04 -13.08
N ARG A 189 21.93 -7.94 -12.37
CA ARG A 189 22.72 -6.70 -12.50
C ARG A 189 24.18 -6.94 -12.15
N ASP A 190 24.44 -7.60 -11.03
CA ASP A 190 25.78 -7.87 -10.56
C ASP A 190 26.50 -8.83 -11.52
N TRP A 191 25.81 -9.84 -12.04
CA TRP A 191 26.33 -10.71 -13.09
C TRP A 191 26.75 -9.93 -14.33
N PHE A 192 25.91 -9.00 -14.83
CA PHE A 192 26.27 -8.17 -15.99
C PHE A 192 27.49 -7.29 -15.72
N ARG A 193 27.57 -6.67 -14.55
CA ARG A 193 28.71 -5.85 -14.14
C ARG A 193 29.99 -6.68 -14.10
N ASP A 194 29.95 -7.82 -13.44
CA ASP A 194 31.13 -8.64 -13.18
C ASP A 194 31.64 -9.32 -14.47
N ASN A 195 30.74 -9.62 -15.40
CA ASN A 195 31.06 -10.14 -16.74
C ASN A 195 31.28 -9.04 -17.80
N LYS A 196 31.27 -7.76 -17.39
CA LYS A 196 31.50 -6.59 -18.26
C LYS A 196 30.56 -6.55 -19.48
N VAL A 197 29.33 -7.01 -19.32
CA VAL A 197 28.29 -6.92 -20.35
C VAL A 197 27.65 -5.53 -20.27
N PRO A 198 27.82 -4.67 -21.30
CA PRO A 198 27.19 -3.36 -21.30
C PRO A 198 25.69 -3.52 -21.56
N VAL A 199 24.86 -3.18 -20.57
CA VAL A 199 23.40 -3.28 -20.68
C VAL A 199 22.77 -1.89 -20.62
N ARG A 200 22.03 -1.54 -21.67
CA ARG A 200 21.21 -0.31 -21.75
C ARG A 200 19.73 -0.60 -21.77
N ASN A 201 19.34 -1.79 -22.22
CA ASN A 201 17.98 -2.26 -22.23
C ASN A 201 17.94 -3.79 -22.28
N PHE A 202 16.80 -4.36 -21.88
CA PHE A 202 16.50 -5.79 -22.04
C PHE A 202 14.99 -6.01 -21.85
N ASN A 203 14.48 -7.13 -22.35
CA ASN A 203 13.10 -7.58 -22.12
C ASN A 203 13.08 -8.69 -21.06
N ILE A 204 12.06 -8.67 -20.20
CA ILE A 204 11.82 -9.75 -19.23
C ILE A 204 10.55 -10.50 -19.63
N VAL A 205 10.60 -11.82 -19.67
CA VAL A 205 9.45 -12.71 -19.81
C VAL A 205 9.02 -13.19 -18.43
N THR A 206 7.75 -13.00 -18.13
CA THR A 206 7.11 -13.51 -16.92
C THR A 206 5.63 -13.80 -17.18
N GLU A 207 4.92 -14.26 -16.17
CA GLU A 207 3.53 -14.67 -16.29
C GLU A 207 2.56 -13.59 -15.84
N ASP A 208 1.55 -13.37 -16.69
CA ASP A 208 0.27 -12.79 -16.33
C ASP A 208 0.41 -11.50 -15.48
N ALA A 209 -0.43 -11.33 -14.45
CA ALA A 209 -0.51 -10.16 -13.58
C ALA A 209 0.80 -9.83 -12.83
N HIS A 210 1.73 -10.78 -12.72
CA HIS A 210 3.02 -10.58 -12.08
C HIS A 210 3.90 -9.56 -12.83
N ALA A 211 3.68 -9.41 -14.14
CA ALA A 211 4.50 -8.59 -15.03
C ALA A 211 4.76 -7.16 -14.53
N ARG A 212 3.73 -6.44 -14.08
CA ARG A 212 3.89 -5.06 -13.65
C ARG A 212 4.81 -4.94 -12.43
N ARG A 213 4.71 -5.86 -11.48
CA ARG A 213 5.56 -5.85 -10.28
C ARG A 213 6.99 -6.24 -10.61
N THR A 214 7.20 -7.26 -11.45
CA THR A 214 8.53 -7.62 -11.96
C THR A 214 9.22 -6.44 -12.59
N ARG A 215 8.56 -5.75 -13.53
CA ARG A 215 9.14 -4.58 -14.19
C ARG A 215 9.54 -3.49 -13.19
N LEU A 216 8.69 -3.19 -12.21
CA LEU A 216 8.99 -2.20 -11.17
C LEU A 216 10.23 -2.57 -10.35
N LEU A 217 10.34 -3.83 -9.92
CA LEU A 217 11.43 -4.27 -9.06
C LEU A 217 12.75 -4.38 -9.83
N PHE A 218 12.72 -4.86 -11.07
CA PHE A 218 13.88 -4.83 -11.95
C PHE A 218 14.32 -3.38 -12.21
N GLN A 219 13.40 -2.44 -12.43
CA GLN A 219 13.76 -1.04 -12.63
C GLN A 219 14.42 -0.45 -11.39
N LYS A 220 13.92 -0.78 -10.19
CA LYS A 220 14.55 -0.38 -8.92
C LYS A 220 15.97 -0.95 -8.76
N ALA A 221 16.20 -2.19 -9.19
CA ALA A 221 17.51 -2.84 -9.05
C ALA A 221 18.57 -2.26 -10.01
N PHE A 222 18.18 -2.00 -11.25
CA PHE A 222 19.06 -1.50 -12.32
C PHE A 222 19.19 0.03 -12.35
N GLY A 223 18.24 0.76 -11.74
CA GLY A 223 18.17 2.22 -11.78
C GLY A 223 17.68 2.76 -13.13
N ASP A 224 17.56 4.09 -13.23
CA ASP A 224 16.93 4.76 -14.38
C ASP A 224 17.79 4.78 -15.67
N GLY A 225 19.06 4.34 -15.58
CA GLY A 225 19.98 4.28 -16.72
C GLY A 225 19.75 3.09 -17.66
N VAL A 226 18.88 2.16 -17.31
CA VAL A 226 18.57 0.96 -18.09
C VAL A 226 17.08 0.88 -18.36
N VAL A 227 16.70 0.72 -19.63
CA VAL A 227 15.30 0.63 -20.04
C VAL A 227 14.83 -0.81 -19.99
N ILE A 228 13.85 -1.08 -19.14
CA ILE A 228 13.36 -2.44 -18.92
C ILE A 228 12.03 -2.65 -19.61
N GLY A 229 12.02 -3.54 -20.59
CA GLY A 229 10.81 -4.10 -21.19
C GLY A 229 10.30 -5.30 -20.42
N ILE A 230 9.03 -5.62 -20.63
CA ILE A 230 8.32 -6.70 -19.94
C ILE A 230 7.36 -7.37 -20.91
N ILE A 231 7.27 -8.69 -20.84
CA ILE A 231 6.40 -9.52 -21.66
C ILE A 231 5.62 -10.40 -20.69
N SER A 232 4.33 -10.11 -20.58
CA SER A 232 3.37 -10.89 -19.80
C SER A 232 2.81 -12.01 -20.67
N VAL A 233 3.07 -13.26 -20.27
CA VAL A 233 2.46 -14.44 -20.88
C VAL A 233 1.16 -14.76 -20.14
N PRO A 234 -0.02 -14.77 -20.80
CA PRO A 234 -1.28 -15.09 -20.14
C PRO A 234 -1.28 -16.48 -19.51
N SER A 235 -1.93 -16.62 -18.35
CA SER A 235 -2.05 -17.91 -17.68
C SER A 235 -2.82 -18.93 -18.52
N SER A 236 -2.39 -20.19 -18.49
CA SER A 236 -3.14 -21.32 -19.06
C SER A 236 -4.27 -21.81 -18.15
N ASP A 237 -4.27 -21.39 -16.88
CA ASP A 237 -5.14 -21.96 -15.84
C ASP A 237 -6.49 -21.23 -15.75
N TYR A 238 -6.61 -20.04 -16.35
CA TYR A 238 -7.85 -19.28 -16.41
C TYR A 238 -7.93 -18.36 -17.64
N ASP A 239 -9.14 -17.97 -18.03
CA ASP A 239 -9.31 -16.95 -19.08
C ASP A 239 -9.03 -15.55 -18.52
N ALA A 240 -7.93 -14.95 -18.97
CA ALA A 240 -7.52 -13.57 -18.70
C ALA A 240 -8.66 -12.54 -18.77
N ARG A 241 -9.57 -12.66 -19.75
CA ARG A 241 -10.67 -11.70 -19.95
C ARG A 241 -11.80 -11.87 -18.95
N HIS A 242 -11.88 -13.02 -18.29
CA HIS A 242 -12.91 -13.38 -17.33
C HIS A 242 -12.30 -13.93 -16.04
N TRP A 243 -11.13 -13.42 -15.65
CA TRP A 243 -10.31 -13.92 -14.53
C TRP A 243 -11.11 -14.07 -13.23
N TRP A 244 -12.08 -13.18 -12.99
CA TRP A 244 -12.93 -13.18 -11.80
C TRP A 244 -13.88 -14.38 -11.68
N ARG A 245 -14.03 -15.18 -12.74
CA ARG A 245 -14.82 -16.42 -12.74
C ARG A 245 -14.02 -17.63 -12.22
N TYR A 246 -12.72 -17.48 -12.04
CA TYR A 246 -11.81 -18.57 -11.68
C TYR A 246 -11.11 -18.26 -10.36
N SER A 247 -11.03 -19.22 -9.45
CA SER A 247 -10.37 -19.04 -8.16
C SER A 247 -8.90 -18.64 -8.31
N ASP A 248 -8.21 -19.23 -9.28
CA ASP A 248 -6.80 -18.94 -9.55
C ASP A 248 -6.63 -17.54 -10.11
N GLY A 249 -7.49 -17.11 -11.04
CA GLY A 249 -7.51 -15.74 -11.57
C GLY A 249 -7.78 -14.70 -10.47
N VAL A 250 -8.74 -14.95 -9.57
CA VAL A 250 -9.00 -14.07 -8.43
C VAL A 250 -7.80 -13.97 -7.50
N ARG A 251 -7.21 -15.13 -7.15
CA ARG A 251 -6.04 -15.19 -6.25
C ARG A 251 -4.85 -14.43 -6.83
N GLU A 252 -4.55 -14.66 -8.10
CA GLU A 252 -3.43 -14.05 -8.81
C GLU A 252 -3.59 -12.53 -8.91
N VAL A 253 -4.71 -12.06 -9.46
CA VAL A 253 -4.96 -10.64 -9.70
C VAL A 253 -5.03 -9.85 -8.39
N VAL A 254 -5.75 -10.35 -7.38
CA VAL A 254 -5.85 -9.67 -6.08
C VAL A 254 -4.50 -9.71 -5.35
N GLY A 255 -3.82 -10.86 -5.37
CA GLY A 255 -2.50 -11.03 -4.77
C GLY A 255 -1.47 -10.06 -5.36
N GLU A 256 -1.39 -10.00 -6.69
CA GLU A 256 -0.49 -9.10 -7.41
C GLU A 256 -0.89 -7.63 -7.28
N THR A 257 -2.18 -7.31 -7.15
CA THR A 257 -2.60 -5.93 -6.82
C THR A 257 -2.00 -5.48 -5.48
N ILE A 258 -2.17 -6.30 -4.43
CA ILE A 258 -1.66 -5.99 -3.09
C ILE A 258 -0.13 -5.94 -3.10
N ALA A 259 0.51 -6.95 -3.71
CA ALA A 259 1.97 -7.03 -3.78
C ALA A 259 2.58 -5.87 -4.56
N TYR A 260 1.95 -5.44 -5.66
CA TYR A 260 2.38 -4.29 -6.44
C TYR A 260 2.27 -2.99 -5.64
N ILE A 261 1.15 -2.77 -4.95
CA ILE A 261 0.99 -1.59 -4.07
C ILE A 261 2.06 -1.60 -2.98
N TYR A 262 2.32 -2.76 -2.37
CA TYR A 262 3.39 -2.92 -1.39
C TYR A 262 4.77 -2.53 -1.97
N ALA A 263 5.11 -3.11 -3.12
CA ALA A 263 6.38 -2.84 -3.82
C ALA A 263 6.52 -1.36 -4.25
N ARG A 264 5.40 -0.70 -4.57
CA ARG A 264 5.41 0.69 -5.06
C ARG A 264 5.50 1.73 -3.95
N VAL A 265 4.89 1.46 -2.79
CA VAL A 265 4.71 2.44 -1.70
C VAL A 265 5.63 2.17 -0.51
N PHE A 266 5.84 0.90 -0.15
CA PHE A 266 6.53 0.53 1.08
C PHE A 266 7.89 -0.13 0.84
N PHE A 267 8.15 -0.62 -0.38
CA PHE A 267 9.45 -1.21 -0.72
C PHE A 267 10.46 -0.14 -1.16
N TRP A 268 11.40 0.11 -0.26
CA TRP A 268 12.61 0.90 -0.48
C TRP A 268 13.80 -0.05 -0.55
N PRO A 269 14.54 -0.08 -1.67
CA PRO A 269 15.72 -0.90 -1.82
C PRO A 269 16.92 -0.42 -1.02
#